data_AF-A0A358Y167-F1
#
_entry.id   AF-A0A358Y167-F1
#
_cell.length_a   1.000
_cell.length_b   1.000
_cell.length_c   1.000
_cell.angle_alpha   90.00
_cell.angle_beta   90.00
_cell.angle_gamma   90.00
#
_symmetry.space_group_name_H-M   'P 1'
#
loop_
_entity.id
_entity.type
_entity.pdbx_description
1 polymer ?
#
loop_
_entity_poly.entity_id
_entity_poly.type
_entity_poly.pdbx_seq_one_letter_code
_entity_poly.pdbx_strand_id
1 'polypeptide(L)'
;GQQICWLDSGEGDEFVPVWRDGKVHWIKNSSQLATRKRNQGFIQKGGNDGELSAYITTNKTGKKLGGYEVPFMPEDLACWIIQLREWQSKYNPIEELTPWTQIKLRQKTHKDILKRRGKQAFLFRDPASITCNEKVSPIFPTTTFTRTLPALLFHSQRPGADLAEKIEKKNSVDYKSQFTPHALRVSLITAYIVDGRAPIAVISKLVGHSSLVMTIYYTRVGASKMKMEMAAAEKRALEESHHRYEDLILQKKIEEARPELIATDRSIMDQCLTPDWPSGAFQFMSIGICPMSGNKCDEGGMALVERKVEAQYAPVPSGYLGTRNCPQCRFFITGPAFLGGLSAIANEIILEINVTRNEYHELEEKRQTLDDERYDAESSGQVFGKERTLKKITS
;
A
#
# COMPACT_ATOMS: atom_id res chain seq x y z
N GLY A 1 19.59 -13.35 3.80
CA GLY A 1 20.74 -13.08 4.70
C GLY A 1 21.66 -14.29 4.77
N GLN A 2 22.73 -14.28 5.57
CA GLN A 2 23.70 -15.40 5.65
C GLN A 2 23.09 -16.75 6.09
N GLN A 3 21.92 -16.72 6.74
CA GLN A 3 21.20 -17.92 7.18
C GLN A 3 20.85 -18.89 6.04
N ILE A 4 20.82 -18.40 4.80
CA ILE A 4 20.58 -19.20 3.60
C ILE A 4 21.58 -20.37 3.47
N CYS A 5 22.82 -20.19 3.91
CA CYS A 5 23.86 -21.22 3.84
C CYS A 5 23.59 -22.41 4.78
N TRP A 6 22.65 -22.31 5.71
CA TRP A 6 22.34 -23.37 6.67
C TRP A 6 20.94 -23.97 6.49
N LEU A 7 20.23 -23.61 5.42
CA LEU A 7 18.93 -24.19 5.11
C LEU A 7 19.04 -25.69 4.87
N ASP A 8 18.04 -26.43 5.34
CA ASP A 8 17.90 -27.86 5.06
C ASP A 8 17.21 -28.04 3.69
N SER A 9 17.67 -29.00 2.92
CA SER A 9 17.14 -29.33 1.60
C SER A 9 15.83 -30.12 1.66
N GLY A 10 15.51 -30.73 2.79
CA GLY A 10 14.38 -31.64 2.97
C GLY A 10 14.65 -33.07 2.50
N GLU A 11 15.88 -33.41 2.07
CA GLU A 11 16.22 -34.76 1.57
C GLU A 11 15.96 -35.89 2.59
N GLY A 12 15.94 -35.58 3.88
CA GLY A 12 15.63 -36.52 4.95
C GLY A 12 14.20 -36.47 5.48
N ASP A 13 13.36 -35.57 4.97
CA ASP A 13 11.98 -35.39 5.47
C ASP A 13 11.05 -36.51 5.00
N GLU A 14 9.94 -36.71 5.71
CA GLU A 14 8.97 -37.76 5.35
C GLU A 14 8.27 -37.46 4.01
N PHE A 15 8.04 -36.18 3.72
CA PHE A 15 7.45 -35.70 2.48
C PHE A 15 8.36 -34.66 1.85
N VAL A 16 8.52 -34.73 0.53
CA VAL A 16 9.33 -33.79 -0.23
C VAL A 16 8.50 -33.09 -1.31
N PRO A 17 8.73 -31.78 -1.54
CA PRO A 17 8.02 -31.05 -2.57
C PRO A 17 8.65 -31.30 -3.94
N VAL A 18 7.84 -31.61 -4.96
CA VAL A 18 8.28 -31.83 -6.34
C VAL A 18 7.53 -30.86 -7.25
N TRP A 19 8.24 -30.32 -8.23
CA TRP A 19 7.67 -29.42 -9.21
C TRP A 19 7.10 -30.22 -10.39
N ARG A 20 5.78 -30.20 -10.59
CA ARG A 20 5.08 -30.81 -11.75
C ARG A 20 3.92 -29.94 -12.17
N ASP A 21 3.62 -29.90 -13.48
CA ASP A 21 2.46 -29.19 -14.04
C ASP A 21 2.34 -27.71 -13.59
N GLY A 22 3.48 -27.05 -13.37
CA GLY A 22 3.55 -25.66 -12.92
C GLY A 22 3.19 -25.43 -11.45
N LYS A 23 3.08 -26.49 -10.63
CA LYS A 23 2.77 -26.40 -9.20
C LYS A 23 3.65 -27.31 -8.34
N VAL A 24 3.65 -27.04 -7.04
CA VAL A 24 4.35 -27.90 -6.05
C VAL A 24 3.42 -29.01 -5.59
N HIS A 25 3.87 -30.26 -5.76
CA HIS A 25 3.21 -31.45 -5.28
C HIS A 25 4.01 -32.13 -4.18
N TRP A 26 3.34 -32.62 -3.14
CA TRP A 26 3.99 -33.32 -2.04
C TRP A 26 3.96 -34.82 -2.29
N ILE A 27 5.13 -35.45 -2.30
CA ILE A 27 5.25 -36.91 -2.42
C ILE A 27 5.93 -37.47 -1.18
N LYS A 28 5.59 -38.72 -0.83
CA LYS A 28 6.27 -39.45 0.22
C LYS A 28 7.72 -39.72 -0.20
N ASN A 29 8.67 -39.38 0.66
CA ASN A 29 10.09 -39.55 0.39
C ASN A 29 10.46 -41.04 0.46
N SER A 30 10.99 -41.58 -0.64
CA SER A 30 11.46 -42.97 -0.75
C SER A 30 12.96 -43.11 -0.50
N SER A 31 13.67 -42.02 -0.19
CA SER A 31 15.10 -42.03 0.12
C SER A 31 15.38 -42.82 1.40
N GLN A 32 16.55 -43.47 1.46
CA GLN A 32 17.04 -44.13 2.69
C GLN A 32 17.26 -43.13 3.84
N LEU A 33 17.38 -41.84 3.52
CA LEU A 33 17.52 -40.74 4.49
C LEU A 33 16.18 -40.35 5.14
N ALA A 34 15.05 -40.79 4.58
CA ALA A 34 13.72 -40.38 5.01
C ALA A 34 13.46 -40.81 6.46
N THR A 35 13.24 -39.84 7.33
CA THR A 35 12.95 -40.07 8.74
C THR A 35 11.47 -39.76 9.01
N ARG A 36 10.75 -40.71 9.61
CA ARG A 36 9.33 -40.55 9.95
C ARG A 36 9.12 -39.31 10.84
N LYS A 37 8.08 -38.51 10.53
CA LYS A 37 7.74 -37.23 11.19
C LYS A 37 8.81 -36.12 11.10
N ARG A 38 9.87 -36.30 10.31
CA ARG A 38 10.84 -35.23 10.07
C ARG A 38 10.27 -34.24 9.05
N ASN A 39 10.33 -32.96 9.41
CA ASN A 39 9.92 -31.83 8.59
C ASN A 39 10.87 -30.65 8.88
N GLN A 40 12.04 -30.63 8.23
CA GLN A 40 13.10 -29.64 8.46
C GLN A 40 13.49 -28.88 7.20
N GLY A 41 13.06 -29.34 6.03
CA GLY A 41 13.32 -28.74 4.74
C GLY A 41 12.87 -27.29 4.67
N PHE A 42 13.61 -26.50 3.89
CA PHE A 42 13.32 -25.08 3.74
C PHE A 42 11.93 -24.81 3.18
N ILE A 43 11.43 -25.65 2.26
CA ILE A 43 10.04 -25.59 1.79
C ILE A 43 9.21 -26.52 2.65
N GLN A 44 8.09 -26.03 3.19
CA GLN A 44 7.14 -26.78 4.00
C GLN A 44 5.71 -26.64 3.47
N LYS A 45 4.87 -27.62 3.82
CA LYS A 45 3.44 -27.56 3.54
C LYS A 45 2.79 -26.60 4.55
N GLY A 46 2.11 -25.58 4.05
CA GLY A 46 1.37 -24.62 4.86
C GLY A 46 0.16 -25.24 5.56
N GLY A 47 -0.50 -24.44 6.40
CA GLY A 47 -1.64 -24.89 7.22
C GLY A 47 -2.88 -25.26 6.41
N ASN A 48 -3.07 -24.67 5.24
CA ASN A 48 -4.12 -25.02 4.28
C ASN A 48 -3.56 -25.86 3.12
N ASP A 49 -4.37 -26.75 2.56
CA ASP A 49 -4.01 -27.56 1.39
C ASP A 49 -3.68 -26.67 0.19
N GLY A 50 -2.39 -26.58 -0.15
CA GLY A 50 -1.88 -25.85 -1.31
C GLY A 50 -1.00 -24.65 -0.98
N GLU A 51 -1.02 -24.14 0.25
CA GLU A 51 -0.14 -23.04 0.66
C GLU A 51 1.29 -23.53 0.93
N LEU A 52 2.28 -22.74 0.53
CA LEU A 52 3.69 -23.01 0.81
C LEU A 52 4.16 -22.16 1.99
N SER A 53 4.78 -22.81 2.97
CA SER A 53 5.51 -22.15 4.05
C SER A 53 7.01 -22.40 3.89
N ALA A 54 7.80 -21.62 4.60
CA ALA A 54 9.25 -21.75 4.63
C ALA A 54 9.75 -21.97 6.05
N TYR A 55 10.72 -22.87 6.23
CA TYR A 55 11.35 -23.11 7.52
C TYR A 55 12.82 -22.74 7.51
N ILE A 56 13.17 -21.78 8.36
CA ILE A 56 14.55 -21.35 8.53
C ILE A 56 15.14 -22.07 9.73
N THR A 57 16.04 -23.02 9.47
CA THR A 57 16.71 -23.89 10.45
C THR A 57 17.45 -23.16 11.58
N THR A 58 17.83 -21.90 11.35
CA THR A 58 18.59 -21.11 12.31
C THR A 58 17.94 -19.75 12.55
N ASN A 59 17.91 -19.29 13.79
CA ASN A 59 17.51 -17.92 14.12
C ASN A 59 18.70 -17.09 14.64
N LYS A 60 19.07 -16.04 13.89
CA LYS A 60 20.16 -15.12 14.27
C LYS A 60 19.84 -14.34 15.55
N THR A 61 18.58 -13.92 15.71
CA THR A 61 18.12 -12.97 16.73
C THR A 61 17.40 -13.65 17.89
N GLY A 62 16.95 -14.88 17.69
CA GLY A 62 16.45 -15.80 18.70
C GLY A 62 17.36 -17.00 18.90
N LYS A 63 18.64 -16.82 19.29
CA LYS A 63 19.62 -17.92 19.44
C LYS A 63 19.14 -19.07 20.36
N LYS A 64 18.21 -18.79 21.28
CA LYS A 64 17.60 -19.77 22.19
C LYS A 64 16.39 -20.51 21.60
N LEU A 65 15.73 -19.96 20.58
CA LEU A 65 14.44 -20.41 20.04
C LEU A 65 14.58 -21.48 18.93
N GLY A 66 15.79 -21.74 18.43
CA GLY A 66 16.02 -22.70 17.34
C GLY A 66 15.79 -22.10 15.96
N GLY A 67 15.18 -22.86 15.05
CA GLY A 67 14.66 -22.37 13.77
C GLY A 67 13.33 -21.64 13.91
N TYR A 68 12.79 -21.11 12.82
CA TYR A 68 11.46 -20.49 12.79
C TYR A 68 10.75 -20.75 11.47
N GLU A 69 9.42 -20.85 11.54
CA GLU A 69 8.56 -20.99 10.39
C GLU A 69 8.10 -19.61 9.89
N VAL A 70 8.02 -19.48 8.57
CA VAL A 70 7.45 -18.36 7.85
C VAL A 70 6.26 -18.89 7.08
N PRO A 71 5.02 -18.47 7.38
CA PRO A 71 3.80 -18.94 6.72
C PRO A 71 3.61 -18.29 5.33
N PHE A 72 4.69 -18.22 4.55
CA PHE A 72 4.74 -17.65 3.22
C PHE A 72 6.01 -18.09 2.48
N MET A 73 5.85 -18.61 1.27
CA MET A 73 6.94 -18.94 0.36
C MET A 73 6.49 -18.69 -1.10
N PRO A 74 7.18 -17.81 -1.86
CA PRO A 74 6.85 -17.59 -3.26
C PRO A 74 7.04 -18.87 -4.11
N GLU A 75 6.06 -19.19 -4.95
CA GLU A 75 6.09 -20.39 -5.81
C GLU A 75 7.26 -20.35 -6.81
N ASP A 76 7.55 -19.19 -7.40
CA ASP A 76 8.67 -19.00 -8.33
C ASP A 76 10.01 -19.36 -7.66
N LEU A 77 10.18 -18.98 -6.39
CA LEU A 77 11.38 -19.33 -5.62
C LEU A 77 11.38 -20.81 -5.26
N ALA A 78 10.22 -21.38 -4.93
CA ALA A 78 10.10 -22.80 -4.61
C ALA A 78 10.56 -23.68 -5.78
N CYS A 79 10.22 -23.31 -7.03
CA CYS A 79 10.69 -23.99 -8.23
C CYS A 79 12.23 -24.11 -8.27
N TRP A 80 12.94 -22.99 -8.09
CA TRP A 80 14.40 -22.96 -8.11
C TRP A 80 15.04 -23.74 -6.95
N ILE A 81 14.44 -23.68 -5.76
CA ILE A 81 14.91 -24.42 -4.59
C ILE A 81 14.72 -25.93 -4.77
N ILE A 82 13.60 -26.36 -5.36
CA ILE A 82 13.33 -27.77 -5.70
C ILE A 82 14.37 -28.27 -6.72
N GLN A 83 14.61 -27.50 -7.79
CA GLN A 83 15.63 -27.83 -8.78
C GLN A 83 17.03 -27.91 -8.17
N LEU A 84 17.37 -26.97 -7.29
CA LEU A 84 18.65 -26.99 -6.57
C LEU A 84 18.79 -28.25 -5.72
N ARG A 85 17.75 -28.64 -4.96
CA ARG A 85 17.76 -29.88 -4.19
C ARG A 85 17.95 -31.09 -5.09
N GLU A 86 17.21 -31.21 -6.20
CA GLU A 86 17.32 -32.34 -7.12
C GLU A 86 18.72 -32.44 -7.75
N TRP A 87 19.29 -31.29 -8.14
CA TRP A 87 20.66 -31.21 -8.61
C TRP A 87 21.65 -31.68 -7.54
N GLN A 88 21.47 -31.20 -6.30
CA GLN A 88 22.29 -31.58 -5.16
C GLN A 88 22.20 -33.09 -4.89
N SER A 89 21.00 -33.68 -4.84
CA SER A 89 20.80 -35.12 -4.61
C SER A 89 21.43 -35.98 -5.72
N LYS A 90 21.43 -35.50 -6.96
CA LYS A 90 22.01 -36.21 -8.11
C LYS A 90 23.54 -36.16 -8.16
N TYR A 91 24.11 -34.98 -7.97
CA TYR A 91 25.55 -34.75 -8.21
C TYR A 91 26.40 -34.77 -6.93
N ASN A 92 25.79 -34.48 -5.78
CA ASN A 92 26.45 -34.43 -4.48
C ASN A 92 25.64 -35.27 -3.46
N PRO A 93 25.42 -36.57 -3.68
CA PRO A 93 24.61 -37.40 -2.80
C PRO A 93 25.23 -37.49 -1.39
N ILE A 94 24.37 -37.65 -0.38
CA ILE A 94 24.77 -37.87 1.01
C ILE A 94 24.29 -39.25 1.47
N GLU A 95 25.15 -39.99 2.18
CA GLU A 95 24.83 -41.32 2.70
C GLU A 95 24.07 -41.24 4.03
N GLU A 96 24.39 -40.25 4.86
CA GLU A 96 23.67 -39.95 6.09
C GLU A 96 23.45 -38.44 6.28
N LEU A 97 22.49 -38.08 7.13
CA LEU A 97 22.24 -36.69 7.51
C LEU A 97 23.45 -36.13 8.27
N THR A 98 23.92 -34.95 7.87
CA THR A 98 25.11 -34.32 8.46
C THR A 98 24.80 -33.76 9.86
N PRO A 99 25.48 -34.24 10.92
CA PRO A 99 25.40 -33.65 12.25
C PRO A 99 25.97 -32.23 12.30
N TRP A 100 25.29 -31.33 13.01
CA TRP A 100 25.78 -29.98 13.28
C TRP A 100 27.12 -29.95 14.05
N THR A 101 27.51 -31.04 14.69
CA THR A 101 28.79 -31.17 15.39
C THR A 101 29.98 -31.45 14.47
N GLN A 102 29.73 -31.95 13.25
CA GLN A 102 30.78 -32.26 12.28
C GLN A 102 31.11 -31.08 11.34
N ILE A 103 30.24 -30.07 11.28
CA ILE A 103 30.46 -28.88 10.44
C ILE A 103 31.43 -27.88 11.07
N LYS A 104 32.18 -27.18 10.23
CA LYS A 104 33.04 -26.06 10.64
C LYS A 104 32.27 -24.75 10.59
N LEU A 105 31.97 -24.18 11.77
CA LEU A 105 31.40 -22.84 11.88
C LEU A 105 32.52 -21.80 12.08
N ARG A 106 32.37 -20.64 11.44
CA ARG A 106 33.31 -19.52 11.62
C ARG A 106 33.34 -19.01 13.07
N GLN A 107 32.19 -18.99 13.73
CA GLN A 107 32.08 -18.63 15.14
C GLN A 107 32.07 -19.88 16.00
N LYS A 108 32.94 -19.93 17.03
CA LYS A 108 32.90 -20.97 18.05
C LYS A 108 31.52 -20.97 18.70
N THR A 109 30.76 -22.03 18.44
CA THR A 109 29.43 -22.25 19.00
C THR A 109 29.52 -23.40 19.99
N HIS A 110 28.85 -23.28 21.14
CA HIS A 110 28.90 -24.31 22.18
C HIS A 110 28.39 -25.66 21.64
N LYS A 111 29.08 -26.75 21.99
CA LYS A 111 28.77 -28.11 21.47
C LYS A 111 27.32 -28.51 21.78
N ASP A 112 26.77 -28.11 22.92
CA ASP A 112 25.38 -28.44 23.29
C ASP A 112 24.33 -27.73 22.45
N ILE A 113 24.66 -26.55 21.88
CA ILE A 113 23.76 -25.88 20.93
C ILE A 113 23.77 -26.64 19.61
N LEU A 114 24.95 -27.12 19.17
CA LEU A 114 25.07 -27.92 17.96
C LEU A 114 24.39 -29.28 18.11
N LYS A 115 24.55 -29.96 19.25
CA LYS A 115 23.83 -31.20 19.55
C LYS A 115 22.31 -31.01 19.52
N ARG A 116 21.80 -29.92 20.11
CA ARG A 116 20.36 -29.59 20.07
C ARG A 116 19.82 -29.32 18.67
N ARG A 117 20.65 -28.83 17.75
CA ARG A 117 20.27 -28.66 16.33
C ARG A 117 20.23 -29.98 15.56
N GLY A 118 20.76 -31.06 16.11
CA GLY A 118 20.66 -32.39 15.55
C GLY A 118 21.46 -32.59 14.25
N LYS A 119 20.83 -33.27 13.29
CA LYS A 119 21.38 -33.57 11.96
C LYS A 119 20.50 -32.98 10.86
N GLN A 120 21.10 -32.57 9.75
CA GLN A 120 20.39 -32.00 8.59
C GLN A 120 21.06 -32.27 7.26
N ALA A 121 20.29 -32.15 6.17
CA ALA A 121 20.81 -32.18 4.81
C ALA A 121 20.97 -30.74 4.30
N PHE A 122 22.21 -30.23 4.20
CA PHE A 122 22.42 -28.83 3.80
C PHE A 122 22.06 -28.61 2.32
N LEU A 123 21.18 -27.64 2.06
CA LEU A 123 20.78 -27.26 0.70
C LEU A 123 21.93 -26.63 -0.09
N PHE A 124 22.66 -25.71 0.54
CA PHE A 124 23.83 -25.06 -0.03
C PHE A 124 25.09 -25.74 0.49
N ARG A 125 25.43 -26.91 -0.06
CA ARG A 125 26.65 -27.68 0.27
C ARG A 125 27.81 -27.35 -0.67
N ASP A 126 29.03 -27.41 -0.14
CA ASP A 126 30.28 -27.22 -0.87
C ASP A 126 30.96 -28.57 -1.15
N PRO A 127 30.76 -29.16 -2.34
CA PRO A 127 31.36 -30.45 -2.69
C PRO A 127 32.88 -30.38 -2.92
N ALA A 128 33.44 -29.17 -3.06
CA ALA A 128 34.86 -28.92 -3.28
C ALA A 128 35.59 -28.48 -1.99
N SER A 129 34.90 -28.52 -0.84
CA SER A 129 35.48 -28.08 0.42
C SER A 129 36.64 -28.97 0.85
N ILE A 130 37.85 -28.42 0.84
CA ILE A 130 39.07 -29.07 1.35
C ILE A 130 39.03 -29.19 2.89
N THR A 131 38.10 -28.51 3.55
CA THR A 131 38.07 -28.41 5.01
C THR A 131 37.29 -29.53 5.71
N CYS A 132 36.54 -30.35 4.98
CA CYS A 132 35.81 -31.50 5.52
C CYS A 132 36.05 -32.71 4.62
N ASN A 133 36.37 -33.87 5.20
CA ASN A 133 36.61 -35.10 4.45
C ASN A 133 35.34 -35.61 3.75
N GLU A 134 34.18 -35.22 4.27
CA GLU A 134 32.88 -35.55 3.71
C GLU A 134 32.37 -34.29 2.98
N LYS A 135 32.01 -34.44 1.70
CA LYS A 135 31.53 -33.39 0.77
C LYS A 135 30.14 -32.82 1.15
N VAL A 136 29.87 -32.71 2.45
CA VAL A 136 28.55 -32.52 3.05
C VAL A 136 28.46 -31.22 3.86
N SER A 137 29.58 -30.49 4.00
CA SER A 137 29.61 -29.22 4.72
C SER A 137 28.88 -28.11 3.95
N PRO A 138 28.18 -27.20 4.66
CA PRO A 138 27.58 -26.03 4.03
C PRO A 138 28.64 -25.09 3.45
N ILE A 139 28.29 -24.37 2.39
CA ILE A 139 29.13 -23.31 1.82
C ILE A 139 29.50 -22.27 2.87
N PHE A 140 30.75 -21.81 2.87
CA PHE A 140 31.18 -20.79 3.82
C PHE A 140 30.56 -19.43 3.47
N PRO A 141 29.85 -18.76 4.40
CA PRO A 141 29.20 -17.48 4.12
C PRO A 141 30.18 -16.40 3.68
N THR A 142 31.39 -16.39 4.23
CA THR A 142 32.43 -15.43 3.83
C THR A 142 32.79 -15.58 2.37
N THR A 143 33.27 -16.76 1.98
CA THR A 143 33.70 -17.04 0.61
C THR A 143 32.55 -16.84 -0.39
N THR A 144 31.34 -17.25 -0.01
CA THR A 144 30.15 -17.10 -0.83
C THR A 144 29.84 -15.63 -1.08
N PHE A 145 29.67 -14.82 -0.03
CA PHE A 145 29.16 -13.47 -0.17
C PHE A 145 30.23 -12.41 -0.45
N THR A 146 31.51 -12.68 -0.16
CA THR A 146 32.58 -11.71 -0.44
C THR A 146 33.38 -12.01 -1.71
N ARG A 147 33.27 -13.22 -2.28
CA ARG A 147 34.00 -13.60 -3.51
C ARG A 147 33.08 -14.13 -4.60
N THR A 148 32.35 -15.21 -4.28
CA THR A 148 31.58 -15.97 -5.28
C THR A 148 30.41 -15.16 -5.84
N LEU A 149 29.61 -14.55 -4.96
CA LEU A 149 28.46 -13.74 -5.36
C LEU A 149 28.88 -12.49 -6.15
N PRO A 150 29.86 -11.67 -5.72
CA PRO A 150 30.34 -10.55 -6.54
C PRO A 150 30.86 -10.98 -7.91
N ALA A 151 31.61 -12.09 -8.01
CA ALA A 151 32.09 -12.61 -9.28
C ALA A 151 30.92 -13.04 -10.19
N LEU A 152 29.94 -13.74 -9.64
CA LEU A 152 28.74 -14.16 -10.38
C LEU A 152 27.92 -12.96 -10.86
N LEU A 153 27.76 -11.94 -10.02
CA LEU A 153 27.11 -10.68 -10.40
C LEU A 153 27.86 -9.99 -11.53
N PHE A 154 29.19 -9.90 -11.44
CA PHE A 154 30.01 -9.28 -12.50
C PHE A 154 29.88 -10.00 -13.84
N HIS A 155 29.87 -11.33 -13.85
CA HIS A 155 29.75 -12.11 -15.08
C HIS A 155 28.31 -12.18 -15.63
N SER A 156 27.30 -11.93 -14.79
CA SER A 156 25.89 -11.94 -15.20
C SER A 156 25.34 -10.56 -15.52
N GLN A 157 26.05 -9.48 -15.17
CA GLN A 157 25.59 -8.12 -15.43
C GLN A 157 25.61 -7.78 -16.92
N ARG A 158 24.58 -7.05 -17.37
CA ARG A 158 24.48 -6.55 -18.74
C ARG A 158 25.32 -5.28 -18.91
N PRO A 159 25.72 -4.91 -20.15
CA PRO A 159 26.35 -3.61 -20.38
C PRO A 159 25.50 -2.47 -19.82
N GLY A 160 26.10 -1.62 -18.97
CA GLY A 160 25.43 -0.52 -18.29
C GLY A 160 24.82 -0.84 -16.92
N ALA A 161 24.84 -2.10 -16.47
CA ALA A 161 24.41 -2.48 -15.13
C ALA A 161 25.57 -2.42 -14.12
N ASP A 162 25.33 -1.80 -12.96
CA ASP A 162 26.30 -1.68 -11.86
C ASP A 162 26.00 -2.69 -10.74
N LEU A 163 26.18 -3.98 -11.04
CA LEU A 163 25.96 -5.06 -10.07
C LEU A 163 27.22 -5.39 -9.27
N ALA A 164 28.37 -5.42 -9.95
CA ALA A 164 29.67 -5.63 -9.34
C ALA A 164 30.80 -5.00 -10.18
N GLU A 165 31.92 -4.78 -9.52
CA GLU A 165 33.15 -4.23 -10.10
C GLU A 165 34.28 -5.27 -10.02
N LYS A 166 35.09 -5.34 -11.09
CA LYS A 166 36.33 -6.11 -11.11
C LYS A 166 37.48 -5.23 -10.60
N ILE A 167 38.17 -5.71 -9.58
CA ILE A 167 39.34 -5.05 -8.99
C ILE A 167 40.58 -5.86 -9.35
N GLU A 168 41.44 -5.29 -10.17
CA GLU A 168 42.71 -5.92 -10.53
C GLU A 168 43.78 -5.59 -9.47
N LYS A 169 44.40 -6.64 -8.92
CA LYS A 169 45.54 -6.55 -8.01
C LYS A 169 46.77 -7.15 -8.70
N LYS A 170 47.97 -6.76 -8.26
CA LYS A 170 49.26 -7.16 -8.88
C LYS A 170 49.36 -8.65 -9.26
N ASN A 171 48.83 -9.56 -8.44
CA ASN A 171 48.88 -11.00 -8.66
C ASN A 171 47.50 -11.69 -8.58
N SER A 172 46.39 -10.95 -8.56
CA SER A 172 45.05 -11.55 -8.44
C SER A 172 43.94 -10.64 -8.95
N VAL A 173 42.82 -11.25 -9.34
CA VAL A 173 41.58 -10.53 -9.64
C VAL A 173 40.63 -10.71 -8.46
N ASP A 174 40.05 -9.61 -8.00
CA ASP A 174 39.03 -9.59 -6.95
C ASP A 174 37.74 -8.98 -7.51
N TYR A 175 36.61 -9.29 -6.90
CA TYR A 175 35.31 -8.75 -7.31
C TYR A 175 34.60 -8.14 -6.11
N LYS A 176 34.02 -6.96 -6.29
CA LYS A 176 33.32 -6.22 -5.23
C LYS A 176 31.92 -5.88 -5.68
N SER A 177 30.96 -5.97 -4.76
CA SER A 177 29.57 -5.60 -5.01
C SER A 177 29.00 -4.87 -3.81
N GLN A 178 28.15 -3.88 -4.07
CA GLN A 178 27.34 -3.20 -3.06
C GLN A 178 26.22 -4.10 -2.47
N PHE A 179 25.84 -5.17 -3.18
CA PHE A 179 24.77 -6.09 -2.81
C PHE A 179 25.23 -7.12 -1.78
N THR A 180 25.61 -6.64 -0.59
CA THR A 180 25.94 -7.51 0.54
C THR A 180 24.66 -8.09 1.18
N PRO A 181 24.75 -9.24 1.90
CA PRO A 181 23.59 -9.77 2.62
C PRO A 181 22.98 -8.82 3.65
N HIS A 182 23.77 -7.88 4.17
CA HIS A 182 23.27 -6.85 5.08
C HIS A 182 22.53 -5.76 4.30
N ALA A 183 23.16 -5.18 3.27
CA ALA A 183 22.55 -4.17 2.41
C ALA A 183 21.22 -4.67 1.83
N LEU A 184 21.22 -5.85 1.19
CA LEU A 184 20.01 -6.47 0.65
C LEU A 184 18.91 -6.63 1.71
N ARG A 185 19.26 -7.06 2.93
CA ARG A 185 18.26 -7.22 3.99
C ARG A 185 17.65 -5.88 4.41
N VAL A 186 18.48 -4.87 4.62
CA VAL A 186 18.02 -3.52 5.02
C VAL A 186 17.14 -2.94 3.92
N SER A 187 17.62 -2.93 2.68
CA SER A 187 16.91 -2.39 1.53
C SER A 187 15.57 -3.10 1.29
N LEU A 188 15.52 -4.44 1.38
CA LEU A 188 14.26 -5.17 1.20
C LEU A 188 13.26 -4.91 2.34
N ILE A 189 13.70 -4.88 3.60
CA ILE A 189 12.80 -4.57 4.74
C ILE A 189 12.23 -3.16 4.57
N THR A 190 13.10 -2.19 4.26
CA THR A 190 12.69 -0.81 4.02
C THR A 190 11.72 -0.73 2.83
N ALA A 191 12.03 -1.35 1.69
CA ALA A 191 11.14 -1.34 0.53
C ALA A 191 9.76 -1.94 0.85
N TYR A 192 9.69 -3.09 1.52
CA TYR A 192 8.41 -3.71 1.85
C TYR A 192 7.56 -2.85 2.79
N ILE A 193 8.16 -2.26 3.82
CA ILE A 193 7.40 -1.49 4.81
C ILE A 193 7.10 -0.08 4.29
N VAL A 194 8.12 0.60 3.79
CA VAL A 194 8.07 2.03 3.47
C VAL A 194 7.41 2.23 2.11
N ASP A 195 7.73 1.44 1.10
CA ASP A 195 7.17 1.59 -0.25
C ASP A 195 5.96 0.67 -0.48
N GLY A 196 6.05 -0.58 -0.02
CA GLY A 196 4.98 -1.58 -0.14
C GLY A 196 3.89 -1.47 0.93
N ARG A 197 4.02 -0.57 1.92
CA ARG A 197 3.09 -0.38 3.05
C ARG A 197 2.73 -1.68 3.79
N ALA A 198 3.61 -2.68 3.74
CA ALA A 198 3.37 -3.96 4.39
C ALA A 198 3.36 -3.79 5.93
N PRO A 199 2.43 -4.45 6.66
CA PRO A 199 2.39 -4.35 8.11
C PRO A 199 3.72 -4.78 8.76
N ILE A 200 4.25 -3.95 9.67
CA ILE A 200 5.52 -4.21 10.35
C ILE A 200 5.52 -5.57 11.05
N ALA A 201 4.38 -5.98 11.63
CA ALA A 201 4.23 -7.27 12.28
C ALA A 201 4.45 -8.45 11.31
N VAL A 202 3.98 -8.34 10.07
CA VAL A 202 4.15 -9.36 9.03
C VAL A 202 5.61 -9.43 8.61
N ILE A 203 6.23 -8.29 8.32
CA ILE A 203 7.64 -8.24 7.90
C ILE A 203 8.57 -8.71 9.03
N SER A 204 8.27 -8.39 10.28
CA SER A 204 9.02 -8.86 11.45
C SER A 204 9.05 -10.38 11.55
N LYS A 205 7.91 -11.05 11.29
CA LYS A 205 7.83 -12.52 11.24
C LYS A 205 8.61 -13.09 10.06
N LEU A 206 8.42 -12.53 8.86
CA LEU A 206 9.13 -12.94 7.64
C LEU A 206 10.65 -12.93 7.83
N VAL A 207 11.18 -11.89 8.45
CA VAL A 207 12.64 -11.76 8.63
C VAL A 207 13.17 -12.42 9.91
N GLY A 208 12.30 -12.95 10.76
CA GLY A 208 12.64 -13.65 12.00
C GLY A 208 13.13 -12.76 13.14
N HIS A 209 12.73 -11.49 13.20
CA HIS A 209 13.11 -10.60 14.30
C HIS A 209 12.44 -11.00 15.61
N SER A 210 13.22 -11.00 16.71
CA SER A 210 12.73 -11.35 18.05
C SER A 210 11.92 -10.23 18.72
N SER A 211 11.99 -9.00 18.19
CA SER A 211 11.24 -7.85 18.66
C SER A 211 10.89 -6.93 17.49
N LEU A 212 9.70 -6.33 17.52
CA LEU A 212 9.25 -5.34 16.54
C LEU A 212 10.17 -4.12 16.49
N VAL A 213 10.82 -3.76 17.60
CA VAL A 213 11.75 -2.62 17.68
C VAL A 213 12.89 -2.74 16.68
N MET A 214 13.36 -3.97 16.44
CA MET A 214 14.40 -4.19 15.42
C MET A 214 13.89 -3.90 14.00
N THR A 215 12.61 -4.14 13.73
CA THR A 215 12.00 -3.88 12.43
C THR A 215 11.72 -2.39 12.25
N ILE A 216 11.27 -1.70 13.31
CA ILE A 216 11.03 -0.24 13.33
C ILE A 216 12.32 0.55 13.02
N TYR A 217 13.50 0.04 13.38
CA TYR A 217 14.75 0.69 13.02
C TYR A 217 14.92 0.91 11.51
N TYR A 218 14.28 0.08 10.68
CA TYR A 218 14.33 0.15 9.21
C TYR A 218 13.27 1.06 8.59
N THR A 219 12.37 1.63 9.39
CA THR A 219 11.24 2.46 8.94
C THR A 219 11.51 3.94 9.15
N ARG A 220 12.77 4.39 9.16
CA ARG A 220 13.08 5.82 9.27
C ARG A 220 12.53 6.56 8.06
N VAL A 221 11.35 7.16 8.22
CA VAL A 221 10.66 7.92 7.18
C VAL A 221 11.30 9.30 7.08
N GLY A 222 11.72 9.71 5.88
CA GLY A 222 12.16 11.09 5.63
C GLY A 222 10.99 12.08 5.70
N ALA A 223 11.27 13.36 6.00
CA ALA A 223 10.24 14.39 6.21
C ALA A 223 9.23 14.52 5.04
N SER A 224 9.69 14.43 3.79
CA SER A 224 8.82 14.48 2.61
C SER A 224 7.82 13.32 2.59
N LYS A 225 8.29 12.11 2.86
CA LYS A 225 7.44 10.91 2.87
C LYS A 225 6.45 10.93 4.05
N MET A 226 6.85 11.49 5.20
CA MET A 226 5.94 11.70 6.33
C MET A 226 4.76 12.60 5.94
N LYS A 227 5.03 13.73 5.27
CA LYS A 227 3.96 14.63 4.80
C LYS A 227 3.00 13.93 3.84
N MET A 228 3.55 13.17 2.88
CA MET A 228 2.74 12.43 1.92
C MET A 228 1.87 11.36 2.58
N GLU A 229 2.43 10.59 3.52
CA GLU A 229 1.68 9.56 4.25
C GLU A 229 0.60 10.16 5.15
N MET A 230 0.90 11.28 5.84
CA MET A 230 -0.09 12.00 6.65
C MET A 230 -1.23 12.55 5.81
N ALA A 231 -0.93 13.23 4.69
CA ALA A 231 -1.96 13.73 3.77
C ALA A 231 -2.83 12.59 3.21
N ALA A 232 -2.22 11.44 2.88
CA ALA A 232 -2.96 10.27 2.43
C ALA A 232 -3.80 9.64 3.54
N ALA A 233 -3.33 9.67 4.80
CA ALA A 233 -4.06 9.16 5.95
C ALA A 233 -5.26 10.07 6.29
N GLU A 234 -5.08 11.38 6.27
CA GLU A 234 -6.15 12.37 6.44
C GLU A 234 -7.23 12.19 5.37
N LYS A 235 -6.83 12.01 4.10
CA LYS A 235 -7.77 11.74 3.01
C LYS A 235 -8.60 10.48 3.25
N ARG A 236 -7.96 9.36 3.63
CA ARG A 236 -8.68 8.10 3.94
C ARG A 236 -9.63 8.26 5.12
N ALA A 237 -9.20 8.92 6.19
CA ALA A 237 -10.03 9.19 7.35
C ALA A 237 -11.25 10.06 6.98
N LEU A 238 -11.08 11.01 6.05
CA LEU A 238 -12.16 11.84 5.56
C LEU A 238 -13.17 11.05 4.74
N GLU A 239 -12.70 10.17 3.84
CA GLU A 239 -13.58 9.28 3.07
C GLU A 239 -14.39 8.35 3.98
N GLU A 240 -13.74 7.77 4.99
CA GLU A 240 -14.39 6.85 5.94
C GLU A 240 -15.36 7.56 6.90
N SER A 241 -15.17 8.86 7.12
CA SER A 241 -16.07 9.66 7.96
C SER A 241 -17.50 9.76 7.41
N HIS A 242 -17.70 9.66 6.09
CA HIS A 242 -19.02 9.65 5.46
C HIS A 242 -19.82 8.42 5.91
N HIS A 243 -19.19 7.24 5.79
CA HIS A 243 -19.79 5.97 6.24
C HIS A 243 -20.06 5.96 7.73
N ARG A 244 -19.16 6.52 8.54
CA ARG A 244 -19.39 6.63 9.99
C ARG A 244 -20.64 7.45 10.29
N TYR A 245 -20.89 8.56 9.58
CA TYR A 245 -22.11 9.32 9.81
C TYR A 245 -23.36 8.56 9.37
N GLU A 246 -23.32 7.83 8.26
CA GLU A 246 -24.41 6.95 7.83
C GLU A 246 -24.75 5.92 8.93
N ASP A 247 -23.73 5.26 9.47
CA ASP A 247 -23.88 4.29 10.57
C ASP A 247 -24.48 4.92 11.83
N LEU A 248 -24.03 6.12 12.20
CA LEU A 248 -24.58 6.84 13.36
C LEU A 248 -26.05 7.20 13.16
N ILE A 249 -26.49 7.55 11.95
CA ILE A 249 -27.92 7.81 11.67
C ILE A 249 -28.75 6.53 11.76
N LEU A 250 -28.25 5.42 11.20
CA LEU A 250 -28.92 4.12 11.27
C LEU A 250 -29.04 3.63 12.73
N GLN A 251 -28.04 3.90 13.56
CA GLN A 251 -28.03 3.56 14.98
C GLN A 251 -28.77 4.56 15.87
N LYS A 252 -29.34 5.64 15.30
CA LYS A 252 -29.97 6.75 16.03
C LYS A 252 -29.05 7.47 17.02
N LYS A 253 -27.76 7.56 16.70
CA LYS A 253 -26.69 8.16 17.51
C LYS A 253 -26.05 9.38 16.85
N ILE A 254 -26.77 10.04 15.95
CA ILE A 254 -26.23 11.18 15.20
C ILE A 254 -25.81 12.36 16.09
N GLU A 255 -26.38 12.45 17.29
CA GLU A 255 -25.99 13.40 18.34
C GLU A 255 -24.50 13.28 18.75
N GLU A 256 -23.89 12.11 18.63
CA GLU A 256 -22.47 11.90 18.93
C GLU A 256 -21.57 12.65 17.93
N ALA A 257 -22.03 12.84 16.69
CA ALA A 257 -21.32 13.59 15.65
C ALA A 257 -21.54 15.11 15.71
N ARG A 258 -22.38 15.58 16.63
CA ARG A 258 -22.74 17.00 16.77
C ARG A 258 -21.54 17.97 16.83
N PRO A 259 -20.41 17.68 17.53
CA PRO A 259 -19.27 18.59 17.57
C PRO A 259 -18.57 18.79 16.21
N GLU A 260 -18.79 17.87 15.27
CA GLU A 260 -18.13 17.87 13.97
C GLU A 260 -19.01 18.44 12.85
N LEU A 261 -20.32 18.59 13.13
CA LEU A 261 -21.30 19.09 12.18
C LEU A 261 -21.49 20.61 12.32
N ILE A 262 -21.82 21.24 11.20
CA ILE A 262 -22.04 22.68 11.06
C ILE A 262 -23.34 22.86 10.30
N ALA A 263 -24.34 23.50 10.92
CA ALA A 263 -25.59 23.82 10.25
C ALA A 263 -25.68 25.30 9.88
N THR A 264 -26.37 25.60 8.77
CA THR A 264 -26.72 26.98 8.41
C THR A 264 -27.56 27.63 9.51
N ASP A 265 -28.53 26.88 10.06
CA ASP A 265 -29.33 27.29 11.20
C ASP A 265 -29.12 26.30 12.37
N ARG A 266 -28.57 26.81 13.48
CA ARG A 266 -28.30 26.00 14.67
C ARG A 266 -29.58 25.46 15.32
N SER A 267 -30.70 26.18 15.21
CA SER A 267 -31.97 25.72 15.78
C SER A 267 -32.47 24.44 15.13
N ILE A 268 -32.23 24.28 13.83
CA ILE A 268 -32.55 23.04 13.09
C ILE A 268 -31.64 21.91 13.53
N MET A 269 -30.35 22.18 13.73
CA MET A 269 -29.41 21.20 14.25
C MET A 269 -29.86 20.66 15.62
N ASP A 270 -30.38 21.53 16.49
CA ASP A 270 -30.89 21.15 17.81
C ASP A 270 -32.17 20.31 17.74
N GLN A 271 -33.04 20.60 16.78
CA GLN A 271 -34.29 19.87 16.58
C GLN A 271 -34.06 18.50 15.95
N CYS A 272 -33.20 18.43 14.92
CA CYS A 272 -33.06 17.23 14.10
C CYS A 272 -31.99 16.27 14.62
N LEU A 273 -30.92 16.73 15.28
CA LEU A 273 -29.88 15.84 15.82
C LEU A 273 -30.26 15.24 17.18
N THR A 274 -31.40 14.54 17.21
CA THR A 274 -31.92 13.84 18.38
C THR A 274 -32.33 12.42 18.00
N PRO A 275 -32.35 11.45 18.95
CA PRO A 275 -32.75 10.06 18.67
C PRO A 275 -34.22 9.91 18.24
N ASP A 276 -35.03 10.91 18.57
CA ASP A 276 -36.47 10.99 18.24
C ASP A 276 -36.71 11.40 16.79
N TRP A 277 -35.74 12.05 16.14
CA TRP A 277 -35.85 12.41 14.72
C TRP A 277 -35.78 11.14 13.84
N PRO A 278 -36.69 10.98 12.86
CA PRO A 278 -36.69 9.78 12.02
C PRO A 278 -35.39 9.63 11.22
N SER A 279 -34.71 8.49 11.32
CA SER A 279 -33.47 8.22 10.56
C SER A 279 -33.67 8.36 9.04
N GLY A 280 -34.84 7.96 8.53
CA GLY A 280 -35.19 8.09 7.11
C GLY A 280 -35.48 9.53 6.64
N ALA A 281 -35.58 10.49 7.56
CA ALA A 281 -35.67 11.91 7.21
C ALA A 281 -34.29 12.49 6.86
N PHE A 282 -33.20 11.85 7.26
CA PHE A 282 -31.86 12.27 6.86
C PHE A 282 -31.52 11.74 5.46
N GLN A 283 -31.14 12.66 4.59
CA GLN A 283 -30.56 12.36 3.29
C GLN A 283 -29.10 12.81 3.28
N PHE A 284 -28.19 11.87 3.06
CA PHE A 284 -26.78 12.17 2.80
C PHE A 284 -26.57 12.61 1.36
N MET A 285 -25.76 13.65 1.21
CA MET A 285 -25.28 14.17 -0.06
C MET A 285 -23.76 14.30 0.02
N SER A 286 -23.09 14.40 -1.12
CA SER A 286 -21.64 14.61 -1.18
C SER A 286 -21.17 15.90 -0.50
N ILE A 287 -22.06 16.88 -0.34
CA ILE A 287 -21.79 18.20 0.23
C ILE A 287 -22.30 18.40 1.66
N GLY A 288 -23.15 17.50 2.17
CA GLY A 288 -23.75 17.64 3.48
C GLY A 288 -24.95 16.72 3.68
N ILE A 289 -25.71 16.99 4.73
CA ILE A 289 -26.86 16.24 5.20
C ILE A 289 -28.09 17.14 5.12
N CYS A 290 -29.18 16.61 4.57
CA CYS A 290 -30.50 17.22 4.65
C CYS A 290 -31.35 16.45 5.66
N PRO A 291 -31.78 17.06 6.79
CA PRO A 291 -32.64 16.39 7.78
C PRO A 291 -34.11 16.30 7.35
N MET A 292 -34.47 16.85 6.19
CA MET A 292 -35.84 16.92 5.65
C MET A 292 -36.05 16.04 4.41
N SER A 293 -35.12 15.13 4.11
CA SER A 293 -35.16 14.21 2.97
C SER A 293 -35.40 14.89 1.60
N GLY A 294 -34.94 16.14 1.47
CA GLY A 294 -35.12 16.93 0.25
C GLY A 294 -36.56 17.38 -0.06
N ASN A 295 -37.47 17.34 0.92
CA ASN A 295 -38.90 17.64 0.73
C ASN A 295 -39.34 19.04 1.18
N LYS A 296 -38.50 19.78 1.91
CA LYS A 296 -38.83 21.13 2.44
C LYS A 296 -37.99 22.26 1.82
N CYS A 297 -37.71 22.17 0.52
CA CYS A 297 -36.96 23.20 -0.19
C CYS A 297 -37.77 24.50 -0.39
N ASP A 298 -39.09 24.42 -0.29
CA ASP A 298 -40.04 25.53 -0.31
C ASP A 298 -40.03 26.39 0.97
N GLU A 299 -39.58 25.81 2.10
CA GLU A 299 -39.40 26.51 3.38
C GLU A 299 -37.91 26.75 3.73
N GLY A 300 -37.01 26.49 2.78
CA GLY A 300 -35.57 26.43 3.05
C GLY A 300 -34.83 27.77 2.93
N GLY A 301 -35.47 28.83 2.44
CA GLY A 301 -34.90 30.14 2.22
C GLY A 301 -34.95 31.07 3.44
N MET A 302 -34.83 32.38 3.19
CA MET A 302 -34.85 33.40 4.24
C MET A 302 -36.24 33.54 4.89
N ALA A 303 -36.28 34.03 6.13
CA ALA A 303 -37.54 34.32 6.81
C ALA A 303 -38.28 35.49 6.12
N LEU A 304 -39.54 35.29 5.75
CA LEU A 304 -40.43 36.29 5.15
C LEU A 304 -41.18 37.08 6.21
N VAL A 305 -41.57 36.42 7.31
CA VAL A 305 -42.27 37.03 8.44
C VAL A 305 -41.75 36.40 9.73
N GLU A 306 -41.13 37.21 10.59
CA GLU A 306 -40.73 36.79 11.94
C GLU A 306 -41.78 37.29 12.95
N ARG A 307 -42.81 36.48 13.23
CA ARG A 307 -43.70 36.69 14.37
C ARG A 307 -43.37 35.68 15.48
N LYS A 308 -43.60 36.06 16.74
CA LYS A 308 -43.33 35.22 17.93
C LYS A 308 -44.03 33.84 17.93
N VAL A 309 -44.99 33.59 17.03
CA VAL A 309 -45.85 32.38 17.03
C VAL A 309 -45.79 31.61 15.71
N GLU A 310 -45.55 32.26 14.57
CA GLU A 310 -45.40 31.62 13.26
C GLU A 310 -44.32 32.32 12.46
N ALA A 311 -43.30 31.56 12.04
CA ALA A 311 -42.27 32.00 11.11
C ALA A 311 -42.57 31.42 9.72
N GLN A 312 -42.78 32.30 8.74
CA GLN A 312 -42.93 31.89 7.34
C GLN A 312 -41.59 32.08 6.63
N TYR A 313 -41.18 31.09 5.84
CA TYR A 313 -39.92 31.08 5.12
C TYR A 313 -40.17 31.10 3.61
N ALA A 314 -39.25 31.72 2.87
CA ALA A 314 -39.23 31.70 1.42
C ALA A 314 -38.73 30.34 0.89
N PRO A 315 -39.01 30.00 -0.37
CA PRO A 315 -38.30 28.91 -1.05
C PRO A 315 -36.80 29.21 -1.14
N VAL A 316 -36.00 28.14 -1.20
CA VAL A 316 -34.55 28.25 -1.45
C VAL A 316 -34.33 29.02 -2.77
N PRO A 317 -33.45 30.04 -2.79
CA PRO A 317 -33.15 30.77 -4.02
C PRO A 317 -32.64 29.85 -5.12
N SER A 318 -33.36 29.81 -6.24
CA SER A 318 -32.94 29.10 -7.44
C SER A 318 -31.75 29.81 -8.07
N GLY A 319 -30.70 29.05 -8.40
CA GLY A 319 -29.51 29.58 -9.08
C GLY A 319 -28.91 28.52 -10.00
N TYR A 320 -27.60 28.57 -10.18
CA TYR A 320 -26.85 27.59 -10.99
C TYR A 320 -27.13 26.13 -10.57
N LEU A 321 -27.26 25.87 -9.27
CA LEU A 321 -27.61 24.55 -8.72
C LEU A 321 -29.12 24.19 -8.79
N GLY A 322 -29.90 24.99 -9.52
CA GLY A 322 -31.34 24.81 -9.66
C GLY A 322 -32.13 25.06 -8.38
N THR A 323 -33.25 24.34 -8.22
CA THR A 323 -34.18 24.48 -7.09
C THR A 323 -33.68 23.83 -5.80
N ARG A 324 -32.63 23.00 -5.87
CA ARG A 324 -31.97 22.34 -4.72
C ARG A 324 -30.61 22.98 -4.43
N ASN A 325 -30.61 24.29 -4.23
CA ASN A 325 -29.42 25.04 -3.83
C ASN A 325 -29.13 24.85 -2.32
N CYS A 326 -28.74 23.63 -1.95
CA CYS A 326 -28.53 23.20 -0.56
C CYS A 326 -27.60 24.12 0.24
N PRO A 327 -26.48 24.66 -0.29
CA PRO A 327 -25.63 25.59 0.46
C PRO A 327 -26.35 26.88 0.92
N GLN A 328 -27.43 27.28 0.25
CA GLN A 328 -28.27 28.43 0.64
C GLN A 328 -29.51 28.03 1.44
N CYS A 329 -29.67 26.73 1.75
CA CYS A 329 -30.82 26.21 2.49
C CYS A 329 -30.57 26.27 4.00
N ARG A 330 -31.54 26.76 4.78
CA ARG A 330 -31.46 26.83 6.25
C ARG A 330 -31.38 25.45 6.92
N PHE A 331 -31.93 24.42 6.28
CA PHE A 331 -31.90 23.05 6.80
C PHE A 331 -30.58 22.33 6.53
N PHE A 332 -29.67 22.95 5.79
CA PHE A 332 -28.43 22.30 5.37
C PHE A 332 -27.47 22.13 6.54
N ILE A 333 -27.00 20.90 6.73
CA ILE A 333 -25.99 20.52 7.71
C ILE A 333 -24.77 20.01 6.94
N THR A 334 -23.58 20.40 7.33
CA THR A 334 -22.32 19.98 6.71
C THR A 334 -21.27 19.77 7.80
N GLY A 335 -19.99 19.66 7.44
CA GLY A 335 -18.89 19.37 8.35
C GLY A 335 -17.59 19.09 7.58
N PRO A 336 -16.45 18.90 8.27
CA PRO A 336 -15.16 18.68 7.64
C PRO A 336 -15.16 17.55 6.60
N ALA A 337 -15.89 16.46 6.89
CA ALA A 337 -16.11 15.32 6.00
C ALA A 337 -16.55 15.72 4.58
N PHE A 338 -17.41 16.72 4.45
CA PHE A 338 -18.03 17.11 3.18
C PHE A 338 -17.19 18.13 2.39
N LEU A 339 -16.02 18.54 2.91
CA LEU A 339 -15.19 19.58 2.31
C LEU A 339 -14.79 19.23 0.87
N GLY A 340 -14.55 17.95 0.57
CA GLY A 340 -14.24 17.50 -0.79
C GLY A 340 -15.38 17.76 -1.77
N GLY A 341 -16.62 17.43 -1.40
CA GLY A 341 -17.80 17.70 -2.23
C GLY A 341 -18.10 19.19 -2.35
N LEU A 342 -17.98 19.94 -1.24
CA LEU A 342 -18.15 21.40 -1.25
C LEU A 342 -17.12 22.08 -2.16
N SER A 343 -15.86 21.64 -2.12
CA SER A 343 -14.82 22.16 -3.01
C SER A 343 -15.11 21.83 -4.47
N ALA A 344 -15.66 20.64 -4.77
CA ALA A 344 -16.02 20.28 -6.13
C ALA A 344 -17.13 21.20 -6.69
N ILE A 345 -18.20 21.41 -5.91
CA ILE A 345 -19.29 22.33 -6.30
C ILE A 345 -18.80 23.78 -6.43
N ALA A 346 -17.95 24.24 -5.50
CA ALA A 346 -17.38 25.58 -5.59
C ALA A 346 -16.55 25.74 -6.87
N ASN A 347 -15.71 24.76 -7.21
CA ASN A 347 -14.92 24.78 -8.43
C ASN A 347 -15.80 24.75 -9.69
N GLU A 348 -16.88 23.98 -9.68
CA GLU A 348 -17.87 23.94 -10.77
C GLU A 348 -18.52 25.31 -10.98
N ILE A 349 -19.02 25.95 -9.91
CA ILE A 349 -19.62 27.29 -9.98
C ILE A 349 -18.61 28.32 -10.47
N ILE A 350 -17.36 28.27 -9.98
CA ILE A 350 -16.30 29.18 -10.40
C ILE A 350 -15.98 29.00 -11.89
N LEU A 351 -15.94 27.75 -12.38
CA LEU A 351 -15.72 27.48 -13.79
C LEU A 351 -16.82 28.12 -14.65
N GLU A 352 -18.09 27.95 -14.27
CA GLU A 352 -19.21 28.48 -15.04
C GLU A 352 -19.33 29.99 -14.99
N ILE A 353 -18.98 30.61 -13.86
CA ILE A 353 -18.81 32.06 -13.78
C ILE A 353 -17.75 32.53 -14.78
N ASN A 354 -16.63 31.81 -14.92
CA ASN A 354 -15.57 32.18 -15.87
C ASN A 354 -16.01 31.97 -17.33
N VAL A 355 -16.74 30.91 -17.65
CA VAL A 355 -17.31 30.68 -18.99
C VAL A 355 -18.27 31.81 -19.35
N THR A 356 -19.26 32.07 -18.50
CA THR A 356 -20.25 33.14 -18.69
C THR A 356 -19.58 34.52 -18.80
N ARG A 357 -18.54 34.76 -17.99
CA ARG A 357 -17.76 36.00 -18.04
C ARG A 357 -17.08 36.17 -19.40
N ASN A 358 -16.48 35.12 -19.96
CA ASN A 358 -15.82 35.21 -21.26
C ASN A 358 -16.84 35.49 -22.37
N GLU A 359 -17.98 34.81 -22.35
CA GLU A 359 -19.08 35.07 -23.29
C GLU A 359 -19.58 36.52 -23.18
N TYR A 360 -19.73 37.03 -21.95
CA TYR A 360 -20.10 38.42 -21.71
C TYR A 360 -19.07 39.39 -22.31
N HIS A 361 -17.76 39.18 -22.10
CA HIS A 361 -16.72 40.05 -22.69
C HIS A 361 -16.74 40.00 -24.22
N GLU A 362 -16.91 38.83 -24.82
CA GLU A 362 -17.03 38.72 -26.28
C GLU A 362 -18.26 39.47 -26.83
N LEU A 363 -19.39 39.39 -26.14
CA LEU A 363 -20.61 40.10 -26.52
C LEU A 363 -20.45 41.61 -26.32
N GLU A 364 -19.79 42.04 -25.25
CA GLU A 364 -19.53 43.45 -24.96
C GLU A 364 -18.57 44.06 -26.00
N GLU A 365 -17.50 43.36 -26.39
CA GLU A 365 -16.59 43.79 -27.46
C GLU A 365 -17.32 43.91 -28.81
N LYS A 366 -18.18 42.92 -29.14
CA LYS A 366 -19.02 42.97 -30.35
C LYS A 366 -20.01 44.14 -30.29
N ARG A 367 -20.60 44.41 -29.12
CA ARG A 367 -21.51 45.54 -28.93
C ARG A 367 -20.79 46.85 -29.15
N GLN A 368 -19.62 47.03 -28.53
CA GLN A 368 -18.81 48.24 -28.67
C GLN A 368 -18.40 48.48 -30.13
N THR A 369 -17.95 47.43 -30.83
CA THR A 369 -17.59 47.53 -32.24
C THR A 369 -18.79 47.97 -33.10
N LEU A 370 -19.98 47.45 -32.84
CA LEU A 370 -21.20 47.84 -33.56
C LEU A 370 -21.69 49.25 -33.19
N ASP A 371 -21.50 49.68 -31.95
CA ASP A 371 -21.80 51.04 -31.51
C ASP A 371 -20.85 52.06 -32.18
N ASP A 372 -19.56 51.72 -32.30
CA ASP A 372 -18.56 52.52 -33.02
C ASP A 372 -18.90 52.61 -34.53
N GLU A 373 -19.21 51.47 -35.17
CA GLU A 373 -19.66 51.44 -36.58
C GLU A 373 -20.93 52.26 -36.82
N ARG A 374 -21.87 52.26 -35.86
CA ARG A 374 -23.08 53.07 -35.95
C ARG A 374 -22.73 54.56 -35.89
N TYR A 375 -21.85 54.94 -34.95
CA TYR A 375 -21.40 56.33 -34.82
C TYR A 375 -20.74 56.84 -36.10
N ASP A 376 -19.86 56.05 -36.71
CA ASP A 376 -19.17 56.40 -37.96
C ASP A 376 -20.15 56.53 -39.15
N ALA A 377 -21.13 55.63 -39.25
CA ALA A 377 -22.16 55.69 -40.28
C ALA A 377 -23.04 56.94 -40.14
N GLU A 378 -23.48 57.26 -38.91
CA GLU A 378 -24.28 58.46 -38.62
C GLU A 378 -23.48 59.74 -38.88
N SER A 379 -22.19 59.77 -38.52
CA SER A 379 -21.30 60.91 -38.76
C SER A 379 -21.04 61.18 -40.25
N SER A 380 -21.01 60.11 -41.06
CA SER A 380 -20.83 60.18 -42.52
C SER A 380 -22.15 60.36 -43.30
N GLY A 381 -23.29 60.46 -42.62
CA GLY A 381 -24.61 60.62 -43.24
C GLY A 381 -25.15 59.35 -43.93
N GLN A 382 -24.59 58.18 -43.61
CA GLN A 382 -24.98 56.88 -44.15
C GLN A 382 -25.90 56.13 -43.16
N VAL A 383 -26.77 55.26 -43.68
CA VAL A 383 -27.70 54.47 -42.85
C VAL A 383 -26.99 53.23 -42.30
N PHE A 384 -27.06 53.01 -40.99
CA PHE A 384 -26.47 51.83 -40.34
C PHE A 384 -27.23 50.54 -40.67
N GLY A 385 -26.59 49.63 -41.41
CA GLY A 385 -27.23 48.41 -41.92
C GLY A 385 -27.31 47.21 -40.95
N LYS A 386 -26.69 47.27 -39.75
CA LYS A 386 -26.58 46.14 -38.81
C LYS A 386 -27.47 46.25 -37.57
N GLU A 387 -28.54 47.07 -37.63
CA GLU A 387 -29.40 47.37 -36.47
C GLU A 387 -30.05 46.13 -35.83
N ARG A 388 -30.40 45.12 -36.64
CA ARG A 388 -30.96 43.85 -36.15
C ARG A 388 -29.94 43.03 -35.35
N THR A 389 -28.66 43.11 -35.72
CA THR A 389 -27.57 42.39 -35.04
C THR A 389 -27.23 43.06 -33.70
N LEU A 390 -27.21 44.39 -33.67
CA LEU A 390 -27.04 45.15 -32.44
C LEU A 390 -28.17 44.85 -31.45
N LYS A 391 -29.43 44.92 -31.88
CA LYS A 391 -30.59 44.58 -31.03
C LYS A 391 -30.53 43.16 -30.47
N LYS A 392 -29.97 42.19 -31.20
CA LYS A 392 -29.82 40.80 -30.75
C LYS A 392 -28.72 40.61 -29.70
N ILE A 393 -27.71 41.48 -29.68
CA ILE A 393 -26.62 41.43 -28.68
C ILE A 393 -27.01 42.17 -27.40
N THR A 394 -27.91 43.16 -27.50
CA THR A 394 -28.39 43.95 -26.35
C THR A 394 -29.60 43.35 -25.63
N SER A 395 -30.31 42.42 -26.27
CA SER A 395 -31.43 41.66 -25.68
C SER A 395 -30.93 40.41 -24.97
#